data_AF-A0A2E7CYE9-F1
#
_entry.id   AF-A0A2E7CYE9-F1
#
_cell.length_a   1.000
_cell.length_b   1.000
_cell.length_c   1.000
_cell.angle_alpha   90.00
_cell.angle_beta   90.00
_cell.angle_gamma   90.00
#
_symmetry.space_group_name_H-M   'P 1'
#
loop_
_entity.id
_entity.type
_entity.pdbx_description
1 polymer ?
#
loop_
_entity_poly.entity_id
_entity_poly.type
_entity_poly.pdbx_seq_one_letter_code
_entity_poly.pdbx_strand_id
1 'polypeptide(L)'
;MTKFGKVLAILTLFFSLMFLGFTWVNYSGGVNWQGVAAEKELISSFSFTYVPGETPTWTTSKRVGTETLPQQSSLPAAIINARKDLITEQETRIGELDTQTPTIVQRATLLLTWVTADKQGMAERQLQLMDDLKAENEEIDRLSAQADQVARDTVSVQSTTTLRREDVFRLRQQLAELRTDQFQIGEQRRKLEDLLTRMKGVNGKLKRRQDQLISGGAKPDYETDPEPPSAAAANSDSAE
;
A
#
# COMPACT_ATOMS: atom_id res chain seq x y z
N MET A 1 116.70 -28.76 -15.62
CA MET A 1 115.47 -28.93 -14.82
C MET A 1 115.16 -27.67 -13.97
N THR A 2 114.69 -26.57 -14.57
CA THR A 2 114.39 -25.33 -13.80
C THR A 2 113.23 -24.48 -14.33
N LYS A 3 112.63 -24.84 -15.48
CA LYS A 3 111.53 -24.05 -16.08
C LYS A 3 110.13 -24.51 -15.64
N PHE A 4 109.88 -25.83 -15.61
CA PHE A 4 108.60 -26.38 -15.14
C PHE A 4 108.32 -26.08 -13.65
N GLY A 5 109.34 -26.14 -12.79
CA GLY A 5 109.19 -25.79 -11.37
C GLY A 5 108.87 -24.30 -11.14
N LYS A 6 109.39 -23.40 -11.98
CA LYS A 6 109.07 -21.96 -11.90
C LYS A 6 107.64 -21.66 -12.34
N VAL A 7 107.16 -22.31 -13.40
CA VAL A 7 105.77 -22.16 -13.86
C VAL A 7 104.80 -22.72 -12.83
N LEU A 8 105.09 -23.89 -12.25
CA LEU A 8 104.28 -24.48 -11.20
C LEU A 8 104.20 -23.58 -9.95
N ALA A 9 105.33 -22.99 -9.53
CA ALA A 9 105.38 -22.09 -8.38
C ALA A 9 104.59 -20.78 -8.60
N ILE A 10 104.59 -20.23 -9.81
CA ILE A 10 103.81 -19.03 -10.15
C ILE A 10 102.31 -19.38 -10.14
N LEU A 11 101.94 -20.54 -10.67
CA LEU A 11 100.55 -20.99 -10.71
C LEU A 11 99.98 -21.29 -9.30
N THR A 12 100.74 -21.96 -8.44
CA THR A 12 100.31 -22.21 -7.05
C THR A 12 100.22 -20.92 -6.24
N LEU A 13 101.13 -19.97 -6.45
CA LEU A 13 101.05 -18.66 -5.80
C LEU A 13 99.83 -17.86 -6.26
N PHE A 14 99.50 -17.91 -7.56
CA PHE A 14 98.31 -17.27 -8.11
C PHE A 14 97.01 -17.89 -7.57
N PHE A 15 96.91 -19.22 -7.52
CA PHE A 15 95.76 -19.90 -6.93
C PHE A 15 95.64 -19.67 -5.41
N SER A 16 96.76 -19.59 -4.70
CA SER A 16 96.78 -19.24 -3.27
C SER A 16 96.29 -17.80 -3.04
N LEU A 17 96.71 -16.84 -3.87
CA LEU A 17 96.23 -15.45 -3.82
C LEU A 17 94.75 -15.33 -4.18
N MET A 18 94.26 -16.12 -5.14
CA MET A 18 92.83 -16.18 -5.49
C MET A 18 92.00 -16.75 -4.33
N PHE A 19 92.46 -17.83 -3.70
CA PHE A 19 91.79 -18.39 -2.53
C PHE A 19 91.84 -17.42 -1.34
N LEU A 20 92.96 -16.75 -1.10
CA LEU A 20 93.09 -15.74 -0.05
C LEU A 20 92.18 -14.54 -0.32
N GLY A 21 92.05 -14.10 -1.58
CA GLY A 21 91.13 -13.04 -1.98
C GLY A 21 89.67 -13.45 -1.77
N PHE A 22 89.30 -14.68 -2.14
CA PHE A 22 87.94 -15.20 -1.94
C PHE A 22 87.60 -15.41 -0.45
N THR A 23 88.55 -15.87 0.37
CA THR A 23 88.34 -16.00 1.82
C THR A 23 88.31 -14.63 2.49
N TRP A 24 89.11 -13.66 2.04
CA TRP A 24 89.08 -12.28 2.54
C TRP A 24 87.77 -11.56 2.21
N VAL A 25 87.21 -11.76 1.00
CA VAL A 25 85.90 -11.22 0.63
C VAL A 25 84.77 -11.89 1.41
N ASN A 26 84.83 -13.20 1.68
CA ASN A 26 83.84 -13.85 2.54
C ASN A 26 83.98 -13.45 4.02
N TYR A 27 85.20 -13.19 4.49
CA TYR A 27 85.47 -12.77 5.87
C TYR A 27 85.07 -11.30 6.11
N SER A 28 85.38 -10.40 5.18
CA SER A 28 85.07 -8.96 5.30
C SER A 28 83.71 -8.54 4.70
N GLY A 29 83.15 -9.35 3.80
CA GLY A 29 81.90 -9.08 3.07
C GLY A 29 80.77 -10.06 3.37
N GLY A 30 80.85 -10.79 4.48
CA GLY A 30 79.75 -11.64 4.94
C GLY A 30 78.43 -10.85 5.05
N VAL A 31 77.31 -11.54 4.84
CA VAL A 31 75.97 -10.93 4.92
C VAL A 31 75.84 -10.14 6.23
N ASN A 32 75.44 -8.87 6.12
CA ASN A 32 75.17 -8.05 7.30
C ASN A 32 73.90 -8.53 8.00
N TRP A 33 74.04 -9.54 8.85
CA TRP A 33 72.93 -10.14 9.58
C TRP A 33 72.24 -9.19 10.54
N GLN A 34 72.92 -8.14 11.00
CA GLN A 34 72.29 -7.06 11.77
C GLN A 34 71.37 -6.22 10.89
N GLY A 35 71.77 -5.95 9.64
CA GLY A 35 70.92 -5.30 8.63
C GLY A 35 69.73 -6.16 8.22
N VAL A 36 69.92 -7.47 8.10
CA VAL A 36 68.83 -8.43 7.79
C VAL A 36 67.86 -8.59 8.97
N ALA A 37 68.35 -8.63 10.20
CA ALA A 37 67.51 -8.57 11.40
C ALA A 37 66.71 -7.26 11.49
N ALA A 38 67.24 -6.20 10.88
CA ALA A 38 66.61 -4.89 10.81
C ALA A 38 65.69 -4.70 9.58
N GLU A 39 65.39 -5.75 8.84
CA GLU A 39 64.40 -5.69 7.75
C GLU A 39 63.00 -5.47 8.31
N LYS A 40 62.22 -4.65 7.61
CA LYS A 40 60.89 -4.21 8.03
C LYS A 40 59.94 -5.38 8.32
N GLU A 41 59.99 -6.44 7.52
CA GLU A 41 59.14 -7.64 7.65
C GLU A 41 59.47 -8.48 8.88
N LEU A 42 60.75 -8.51 9.29
CA LEU A 42 61.20 -9.24 10.46
C LEU A 42 61.01 -8.42 11.74
N ILE A 43 61.32 -7.13 11.72
CA ILE A 43 61.11 -6.26 12.88
C ILE A 43 59.61 -6.12 13.21
N SER A 44 58.72 -6.09 12.22
CA SER A 44 57.28 -5.94 12.52
C SER A 44 56.74 -7.11 13.34
N SER A 45 57.26 -8.31 13.11
CA SER A 45 56.67 -9.56 13.61
C SER A 45 57.51 -10.22 14.70
N PHE A 46 58.83 -9.98 14.73
CA PHE A 46 59.77 -10.64 15.64
C PHE A 46 60.70 -9.66 16.34
N SER A 47 61.17 -10.04 17.53
CA SER A 47 62.23 -9.35 18.25
C SER A 47 63.36 -10.32 18.61
N PHE A 48 64.59 -9.90 18.35
CA PHE A 48 65.81 -10.69 18.58
C PHE A 48 66.54 -10.16 19.80
N THR A 49 66.71 -10.99 20.82
CA THR A 49 67.43 -10.62 22.05
C THR A 49 68.66 -11.51 22.22
N TYR A 50 69.80 -10.88 22.46
CA TYR A 50 71.06 -11.57 22.78
C TYR A 50 71.12 -11.87 24.28
N VAL A 51 71.35 -13.12 24.64
CA VAL A 51 71.49 -13.55 26.03
C VAL A 51 72.96 -13.90 26.28
N PRO A 52 73.70 -13.07 27.05
CA PRO A 52 75.09 -13.36 27.41
C PRO A 52 75.14 -14.44 28.51
N GLY A 53 76.01 -15.44 28.34
CA GLY A 53 76.19 -16.56 29.28
C GLY A 53 77.36 -17.47 28.89
N GLU A 54 77.51 -18.59 29.60
CA GLU A 54 78.58 -19.60 29.35
C GLU A 54 78.47 -20.22 27.94
N THR A 55 77.26 -20.26 27.39
CA THR A 55 76.96 -20.48 25.96
C THR A 55 76.13 -19.30 25.44
N PRO A 56 76.69 -18.38 24.65
CA PRO A 56 75.94 -17.23 24.14
C PRO A 56 74.86 -17.69 23.15
N THR A 57 73.61 -17.29 23.39
CA THR A 57 72.47 -17.65 22.54
C THR A 57 71.63 -16.44 22.15
N TRP A 58 70.95 -16.56 21.01
CA TRP A 58 69.98 -15.62 20.49
C TRP A 58 68.58 -16.18 20.71
N THR A 59 67.73 -15.39 21.36
CA THR A 59 66.31 -15.72 21.55
C THR A 59 65.48 -14.88 20.58
N THR A 60 64.59 -15.53 19.83
CA THR A 60 63.62 -14.87 18.95
C THR A 60 62.23 -14.96 19.58
N SER A 61 61.59 -13.82 19.83
CA SER A 61 60.19 -13.76 20.30
C SER A 61 59.30 -13.15 19.24
N LYS A 62 58.08 -13.67 19.11
CA LYS A 62 57.05 -12.98 18.32
C LYS A 62 56.64 -11.71 19.06
N ARG A 63 56.44 -10.61 18.33
CA ARG A 63 55.93 -9.35 18.90
C ARG A 63 54.42 -9.41 19.16
N VAL A 64 53.71 -10.26 18.43
CA VAL A 64 52.28 -10.49 18.59
C VAL A 64 52.11 -11.91 19.13
N GLY A 65 51.67 -12.02 20.38
CA GLY A 65 51.59 -13.28 21.13
C GLY A 65 52.72 -13.48 22.14
N THR A 66 52.62 -14.52 22.96
CA THR A 66 53.62 -14.89 23.98
C THR A 66 54.56 -16.02 23.54
N GLU A 67 54.55 -16.37 22.25
CA GLU A 67 55.39 -17.45 21.73
C GLU A 67 56.84 -17.02 21.53
N THR A 68 57.74 -17.81 22.09
CA THR A 68 59.18 -17.71 21.89
C THR A 68 59.66 -18.88 21.06
N LEU A 69 60.39 -18.60 19.98
CA LEU A 69 61.00 -19.62 19.15
C LEU A 69 62.22 -20.25 19.85
N PRO A 70 62.63 -21.47 19.47
CA PRO A 70 63.77 -22.16 20.07
C PRO A 70 65.06 -21.32 20.00
N GLN A 71 65.80 -21.26 21.10
CA GLN A 71 67.07 -20.53 21.19
C GLN A 71 68.09 -21.05 20.18
N GLN A 72 68.83 -20.13 19.56
CA GLN A 72 69.84 -20.45 18.55
C GLN A 72 71.22 -19.97 18.99
N SER A 73 72.26 -20.68 18.56
CA SER A 73 73.66 -20.32 18.86
C SER A 73 74.18 -19.11 18.09
N SER A 74 73.43 -18.62 17.09
CA SER A 74 73.84 -17.49 16.26
C SER A 74 72.65 -16.68 15.73
N LEU A 75 72.86 -15.37 15.52
CA LEU A 75 71.87 -14.46 14.94
C LEU A 75 71.36 -14.92 13.56
N PRO A 76 72.20 -15.41 12.62
CA PRO A 76 71.73 -15.94 11.34
C PRO A 76 70.75 -17.11 11.50
N ALA A 77 71.05 -18.04 12.41
CA ALA A 77 70.17 -19.18 12.68
C ALA A 77 68.84 -18.72 13.29
N ALA A 78 68.86 -17.70 14.17
CA ALA A 78 67.66 -17.09 14.75
C ALA A 78 66.77 -16.41 13.69
N ILE A 79 67.36 -15.69 12.73
CA ILE A 79 66.65 -15.05 11.61
C ILE A 79 66.05 -16.10 10.66
N ILE A 80 66.82 -17.12 10.30
CA ILE A 80 66.35 -18.19 9.41
C ILE A 80 65.17 -18.93 10.06
N ASN A 81 65.23 -19.19 11.37
CA ASN A 81 64.13 -19.81 12.10
C ASN A 81 62.86 -18.92 12.10
N ALA A 82 63.01 -17.61 12.34
CA ALA A 82 61.91 -16.64 12.25
C ALA A 82 61.25 -16.62 10.86
N ARG A 83 62.07 -16.65 9.79
CA ARG A 83 61.55 -16.70 8.42
C ARG A 83 60.81 -18.00 8.11
N LYS A 84 61.31 -19.15 8.59
CA LYS A 84 60.64 -20.44 8.41
C LYS A 84 59.29 -20.50 9.12
N ASP A 85 59.23 -19.95 10.33
CA ASP A 85 57.98 -19.85 11.08
C ASP A 85 56.96 -18.94 10.38
N LEU A 86 57.39 -17.79 9.86
CA LEU A 86 56.54 -16.89 9.07
C LEU A 86 56.01 -17.55 7.79
N ILE A 87 56.86 -18.30 7.08
CA ILE A 87 56.43 -19.09 5.90
C ILE A 87 55.38 -20.14 6.31
N THR A 88 55.61 -20.85 7.42
CA THR A 88 54.68 -21.86 7.93
C THR A 88 53.32 -21.25 8.30
N GLU A 89 53.32 -20.09 8.96
CA GLU A 89 52.08 -19.35 9.29
C GLU A 89 51.34 -18.90 8.03
N GLN A 90 52.07 -18.37 7.05
CA GLN A 90 51.51 -17.96 5.76
C GLN A 90 50.93 -19.15 4.99
N GLU A 91 51.64 -20.28 4.90
CA GLU A 91 51.17 -21.50 4.25
C GLU A 91 49.92 -22.07 4.95
N THR A 92 49.89 -22.03 6.29
CA THR A 92 48.72 -22.44 7.07
C THR A 92 47.52 -21.56 6.74
N ARG A 93 47.69 -20.24 6.74
CA ARG A 93 46.62 -19.28 6.39
C ARG A 93 46.18 -19.41 4.93
N ILE A 94 47.10 -19.66 4.01
CA ILE A 94 46.77 -19.94 2.60
C ILE A 94 45.93 -21.21 2.51
N GLY A 95 46.34 -22.30 3.18
CA GLY A 95 45.57 -23.54 3.22
C GLY A 95 44.16 -23.37 3.83
N GLU A 96 44.03 -22.59 4.90
CA GLU A 96 42.72 -22.23 5.47
C GLU A 96 41.86 -21.44 4.48
N LEU A 97 42.44 -20.46 3.79
CA LEU A 97 41.71 -19.65 2.80
C LEU A 97 41.33 -20.48 1.56
N ASP A 98 42.20 -21.36 1.09
CA ASP A 98 41.95 -22.25 -0.05
C ASP A 98 40.83 -23.25 0.24
N THR A 99 40.66 -23.67 1.49
CA THR A 99 39.54 -24.54 1.89
C THR A 99 38.22 -23.77 2.07
N GLN A 100 38.27 -22.53 2.56
CA GLN A 100 37.07 -21.71 2.81
C GLN A 100 36.51 -21.06 1.54
N THR A 101 37.38 -20.55 0.66
CA THR A 101 37.01 -19.85 -0.58
C THR A 101 36.00 -20.62 -1.44
N PRO A 102 36.21 -21.91 -1.80
CA PRO A 102 35.26 -22.64 -2.64
C PRO A 102 33.89 -22.79 -1.96
N THR A 103 33.85 -23.00 -0.64
CA THR A 103 32.59 -23.09 0.11
C THR A 103 31.82 -21.77 0.07
N ILE A 104 32.51 -20.65 0.24
CA ILE A 104 31.90 -19.32 0.19
C ILE A 104 31.40 -19.01 -1.23
N VAL A 105 32.18 -19.31 -2.26
CA VAL A 105 31.81 -19.11 -3.67
C VAL A 105 30.57 -19.94 -4.04
N GLN A 106 30.51 -21.20 -3.59
CA GLN A 106 29.33 -22.05 -3.79
C GLN A 106 28.09 -21.47 -3.12
N ARG A 107 28.20 -21.03 -1.86
CA ARG A 107 27.09 -20.37 -1.14
C ARG A 107 26.64 -19.09 -1.83
N ALA A 108 27.58 -18.25 -2.26
CA ALA A 108 27.27 -17.01 -2.97
C ALA A 108 26.52 -17.29 -4.28
N THR A 109 26.93 -18.30 -5.03
CA THR A 109 26.27 -18.71 -6.28
C THR A 109 24.85 -19.18 -6.03
N LEU A 110 24.63 -19.99 -5.00
CA LEU A 110 23.30 -20.47 -4.62
C LEU A 110 22.39 -19.35 -4.09
N LEU A 111 22.93 -18.40 -3.33
CA LEU A 111 22.16 -17.23 -2.91
C LEU A 111 21.77 -16.34 -4.09
N LEU A 112 22.65 -16.20 -5.09
CA LEU A 112 22.37 -15.40 -6.28
C LEU A 112 21.20 -15.97 -7.10
N THR A 113 21.08 -17.29 -7.20
CA THR A 113 19.96 -17.93 -7.90
C THR A 113 18.65 -17.68 -7.16
N TRP A 114 18.64 -17.81 -5.83
CA TRP A 114 17.46 -17.51 -5.01
C TRP A 114 17.04 -16.04 -5.10
N VAL A 115 17.98 -15.10 -5.00
CA VAL A 115 17.69 -13.67 -5.13
C VAL A 115 17.09 -13.35 -6.51
N THR A 116 17.54 -14.02 -7.56
CA THR A 116 17.00 -13.79 -8.91
C THR A 116 15.56 -14.30 -9.02
N ALA A 117 15.29 -15.51 -8.52
CA ALA A 117 13.93 -16.08 -8.50
C ALA A 117 12.98 -15.24 -7.64
N ASP A 118 13.45 -14.79 -6.48
CA ASP A 118 12.66 -13.97 -5.55
C ASP A 118 12.31 -12.60 -6.14
N LYS A 119 13.29 -11.94 -6.80
CA LYS A 119 13.03 -10.68 -7.52
C LYS A 119 11.97 -10.84 -8.61
N GLN A 120 11.99 -11.94 -9.35
CA GLN A 120 10.98 -12.21 -10.36
C GLN A 120 9.60 -12.43 -9.72
N GLY A 121 9.52 -13.26 -8.67
CA GLY A 121 8.27 -13.49 -7.94
C GLY A 121 7.69 -12.22 -7.32
N MET A 122 8.54 -11.34 -6.77
CA MET A 122 8.12 -10.03 -6.26
C MET A 122 7.57 -9.13 -7.38
N ALA A 123 8.20 -9.12 -8.55
CA ALA A 123 7.72 -8.33 -9.70
C ALA A 123 6.35 -8.83 -10.20
N GLU A 124 6.16 -10.15 -10.29
CA GLU A 124 4.88 -10.77 -10.67
C GLU A 124 3.79 -10.46 -9.63
N ARG A 125 4.12 -10.57 -8.34
CA ARG A 125 3.18 -10.24 -7.25
C ARG A 125 2.83 -8.76 -7.25
N GLN A 126 3.78 -7.87 -7.54
CA GLN A 126 3.53 -6.44 -7.67
C GLN A 126 2.55 -6.15 -8.80
N LEU A 127 2.73 -6.76 -9.98
CA LEU A 127 1.80 -6.60 -11.10
C LEU A 127 0.40 -7.08 -10.74
N GLN A 128 0.29 -8.26 -10.13
CA GLN A 128 -1.00 -8.77 -9.66
C GLN A 128 -1.70 -7.81 -8.69
N LEU A 129 -0.97 -7.27 -7.71
CA LEU A 129 -1.52 -6.32 -6.75
C LEU A 129 -1.97 -5.00 -7.41
N MET A 130 -1.28 -4.57 -8.47
CA MET A 130 -1.70 -3.39 -9.24
C MET A 130 -2.99 -3.65 -10.01
N ASP A 131 -3.13 -4.83 -10.61
CA ASP A 131 -4.36 -5.23 -11.31
C ASP A 131 -5.53 -5.40 -10.34
N ASP A 132 -5.30 -6.05 -9.18
CA ASP A 132 -6.30 -6.20 -8.12
C ASP A 132 -6.79 -4.83 -7.62
N LEU A 133 -5.87 -3.90 -7.36
CA LEU A 133 -6.20 -2.54 -6.91
C LEU A 133 -7.00 -1.77 -7.97
N LYS A 134 -6.67 -1.95 -9.25
CA LYS A 134 -7.42 -1.34 -10.34
C LYS A 134 -8.85 -1.88 -10.40
N ALA A 135 -9.01 -3.20 -10.31
CA ALA A 135 -10.33 -3.84 -10.31
C ALA A 135 -11.19 -3.39 -9.11
N GLU A 136 -10.58 -3.28 -7.93
CA GLU A 136 -11.26 -2.81 -6.72
C GLU A 136 -11.71 -1.35 -6.84
N ASN A 137 -10.88 -0.47 -7.42
CA ASN A 137 -11.28 0.91 -7.70
C ASN A 137 -12.46 0.98 -8.70
N GLU A 138 -12.43 0.17 -9.76
CA GLU A 138 -13.55 0.10 -10.72
C GLU A 138 -14.84 -0.38 -10.04
N GLU A 139 -14.75 -1.32 -9.09
CA GLU A 139 -15.89 -1.77 -8.29
C GLU A 139 -16.41 -0.68 -7.34
N ILE A 140 -15.52 0.05 -6.67
CA ILE A 140 -15.86 1.19 -5.81
C ILE A 140 -16.60 2.26 -6.61
N ASP A 141 -16.11 2.63 -7.80
CA ASP A 141 -16.75 3.62 -8.66
C ASP A 141 -18.14 3.16 -9.10
N ARG A 142 -18.29 1.87 -9.47
CA ARG A 142 -19.57 1.28 -9.83
C ARG A 142 -20.56 1.33 -8.66
N LEU A 143 -20.14 0.92 -7.47
CA LEU A 143 -20.98 0.92 -6.27
C LEU A 143 -21.36 2.34 -5.85
N SER A 144 -20.46 3.31 -5.99
CA SER A 144 -20.73 4.71 -5.71
C SER A 144 -21.79 5.27 -6.66
N ALA A 145 -21.68 4.98 -7.96
CA ALA A 145 -22.69 5.38 -8.94
C ALA A 145 -24.07 4.74 -8.67
N GLN A 146 -24.10 3.47 -8.22
CA GLN A 146 -25.34 2.81 -7.80
C GLN A 146 -25.94 3.46 -6.55
N ALA A 147 -25.12 3.78 -5.55
CA ALA A 147 -25.55 4.46 -4.33
C ALA A 147 -26.17 5.84 -4.64
N ASP A 148 -25.53 6.62 -5.52
CA ASP A 148 -26.06 7.91 -5.98
C ASP A 148 -27.41 7.76 -6.69
N GLN A 149 -27.55 6.71 -7.51
CA GLN A 149 -28.80 6.45 -8.20
C GLN A 149 -29.93 6.09 -7.21
N VAL A 150 -29.66 5.19 -6.28
CA VAL A 150 -30.63 4.81 -5.23
C VAL A 150 -30.99 6.01 -4.36
N ALA A 151 -30.04 6.89 -4.04
CA ALA A 151 -30.31 8.12 -3.30
C ALA A 151 -31.25 9.05 -4.06
N ARG A 152 -31.01 9.28 -5.36
CA ARG A 152 -31.90 10.07 -6.23
C ARG A 152 -33.31 9.47 -6.32
N ASP A 153 -33.39 8.16 -6.51
CA ASP A 153 -34.68 7.46 -6.59
C ASP A 153 -35.44 7.54 -5.27
N THR A 154 -34.75 7.44 -4.13
CA THR A 154 -35.35 7.59 -2.80
C THR A 154 -35.95 8.99 -2.60
N VAL A 155 -35.22 10.04 -2.97
CA VAL A 155 -35.72 11.43 -2.89
C VAL A 155 -36.95 11.62 -3.78
N SER A 156 -36.93 11.07 -5.01
CA SER A 156 -38.06 11.11 -5.92
C SER A 156 -39.30 10.40 -5.36
N VAL A 157 -39.13 9.21 -4.80
CA VAL A 157 -40.21 8.45 -4.15
C VAL A 157 -40.74 9.20 -2.93
N GLN A 158 -39.88 9.84 -2.13
CA GLN A 158 -40.30 10.62 -0.97
C GLN A 158 -41.12 11.85 -1.40
N SER A 159 -40.68 12.56 -2.44
CA SER A 159 -41.39 13.72 -3.01
C SER A 159 -42.78 13.32 -3.52
N THR A 160 -42.85 12.28 -4.36
CA THR A 160 -44.13 11.77 -4.88
C THR A 160 -45.06 11.26 -3.78
N THR A 161 -44.51 10.60 -2.75
CA THR A 161 -45.28 10.15 -1.58
C THR A 161 -45.85 11.34 -0.80
N THR A 162 -45.09 12.42 -0.66
CA THR A 162 -45.53 13.63 0.03
C THR A 162 -46.67 14.30 -0.72
N LEU A 163 -46.53 14.49 -2.04
CA LEU A 163 -47.60 15.02 -2.90
C LEU A 163 -48.87 14.17 -2.83
N ARG A 164 -48.74 12.84 -2.89
CA ARG A 164 -49.89 11.93 -2.75
C ARG A 164 -50.57 12.03 -1.39
N ARG A 165 -49.80 12.23 -0.30
CA ARG A 165 -50.36 12.43 1.03
C ARG A 165 -51.17 13.73 1.08
N GLU A 166 -50.62 14.82 0.54
CA GLU A 166 -51.30 16.11 0.46
C GLU A 166 -52.60 16.02 -0.35
N ASP A 167 -52.57 15.34 -1.49
CA ASP A 167 -53.77 15.10 -2.31
C ASP A 167 -54.83 14.29 -1.56
N VAL A 168 -54.45 13.25 -0.83
CA VAL A 168 -55.39 12.46 -0.01
C VAL A 168 -56.03 13.33 1.08
N PHE A 169 -55.26 14.21 1.74
CA PHE A 169 -55.81 15.14 2.73
C PHE A 169 -56.79 16.13 2.10
N ARG A 170 -56.42 16.74 0.97
CA ARG A 170 -57.28 17.66 0.21
C ARG A 170 -58.59 16.99 -0.24
N LEU A 171 -58.50 15.80 -0.84
CA LEU A 171 -59.67 15.06 -1.31
C LEU A 171 -60.58 14.63 -0.16
N ARG A 172 -60.01 14.26 1.00
CA ARG A 172 -60.80 13.96 2.20
C ARG A 172 -61.56 15.18 2.72
N GLN A 173 -60.94 16.36 2.69
CA GLN A 173 -61.61 17.61 3.08
C GLN A 173 -62.76 17.95 2.12
N GLN A 174 -62.51 17.91 0.80
CA GLN A 174 -63.54 18.14 -0.22
C GLN A 174 -64.71 17.15 -0.09
N LEU A 175 -64.42 15.88 0.21
CA LEU A 175 -65.44 14.87 0.41
C LEU A 175 -66.27 15.11 1.70
N ALA A 176 -65.65 15.64 2.75
CA ALA A 176 -66.37 16.05 3.97
C ALA A 176 -67.28 17.26 3.73
N GLU A 177 -66.82 18.23 2.93
CA GLU A 177 -67.60 19.39 2.49
C GLU A 177 -68.81 18.95 1.64
N LEU A 178 -68.58 18.14 0.60
CA LEU A 178 -69.67 17.61 -0.24
C LEU A 178 -70.72 16.82 0.56
N ARG A 179 -70.31 16.05 1.56
CA ARG A 179 -71.25 15.35 2.46
C ARG A 179 -72.08 16.32 3.28
N THR A 180 -71.48 17.42 3.73
CA THR A 180 -72.16 18.48 4.48
C THR A 180 -73.16 19.20 3.57
N ASP A 181 -72.77 19.56 2.35
CA ASP A 181 -73.65 20.20 1.36
C ASP A 181 -74.81 19.29 0.96
N GLN A 182 -74.54 18.00 0.73
CA GLN A 182 -75.58 17.02 0.44
C GLN A 182 -76.62 16.94 1.56
N PHE A 183 -76.17 16.99 2.83
CA PHE A 183 -77.07 17.04 3.97
C PHE A 183 -77.90 18.33 3.99
N GLN A 184 -77.29 19.49 3.76
CA GLN A 184 -77.99 20.78 3.71
C GLN A 184 -79.03 20.83 2.59
N ILE A 185 -78.68 20.38 1.38
CA ILE A 185 -79.60 20.29 0.23
C ILE A 185 -80.76 19.33 0.57
N GLY A 186 -80.49 18.21 1.23
CA GLY A 186 -81.51 17.28 1.71
C GLY A 186 -82.51 17.94 2.65
N GLU A 187 -82.02 18.74 3.61
CA GLU A 187 -82.85 19.50 4.55
C GLU A 187 -83.65 20.62 3.86
N GLN A 188 -83.05 21.34 2.90
CA GLN A 188 -83.75 22.35 2.11
C GLN A 188 -84.87 21.73 1.27
N ARG A 189 -84.60 20.58 0.64
CA ARG A 189 -85.60 19.84 -0.12
C ARG A 189 -86.79 19.45 0.76
N ARG A 190 -86.55 18.90 1.95
CA ARG A 190 -87.61 18.56 2.92
C ARG A 190 -88.46 19.79 3.27
N LYS A 191 -87.82 20.93 3.57
CA LYS A 191 -88.53 22.19 3.85
C LYS A 191 -89.38 22.67 2.67
N LEU A 192 -88.86 22.56 1.44
CA LEU A 192 -89.61 22.91 0.23
C LEU A 192 -90.79 21.97 -0.02
N GLU A 193 -90.62 20.67 0.21
CA GLU A 193 -91.69 19.67 0.12
C GLU A 193 -92.81 19.94 1.14
N ASP A 194 -92.45 20.30 2.38
CA ASP A 194 -93.40 20.71 3.42
C ASP A 194 -94.16 21.99 3.04
N LEU A 195 -93.45 23.01 2.54
CA LEU A 195 -94.07 24.25 2.06
C LEU A 195 -95.02 24.00 0.89
N LEU A 196 -94.62 23.16 -0.07
CA LEU A 196 -95.45 22.78 -1.20
C LEU A 196 -96.71 22.04 -0.72
N THR A 197 -96.58 21.13 0.24
CA THR A 197 -97.72 20.42 0.83
C THR A 197 -98.67 21.38 1.55
N ARG A 198 -98.14 22.33 2.33
CA ARG A 198 -98.95 23.38 2.98
C ARG A 198 -99.66 24.25 1.95
N MET A 199 -98.95 24.70 0.90
CA MET A 199 -99.53 25.51 -0.18
C MET A 199 -100.62 24.77 -0.93
N LYS A 200 -100.42 23.49 -1.27
CA LYS A 200 -101.47 22.64 -1.85
C LYS A 200 -102.69 22.54 -0.93
N GLY A 201 -102.47 22.38 0.38
CA GLY A 201 -103.54 22.38 1.37
C GLY A 201 -104.31 23.70 1.45
N VAL A 202 -103.61 24.85 1.44
CA VAL A 202 -104.21 26.19 1.42
C VAL A 202 -104.99 26.40 0.13
N ASN A 203 -104.41 26.09 -1.03
CA ASN A 203 -105.08 26.20 -2.32
C ASN A 203 -106.34 25.31 -2.37
N GLY A 204 -106.27 24.08 -1.87
CA GLY A 204 -107.46 23.21 -1.74
C GLY A 204 -108.52 23.73 -0.76
N LYS A 205 -108.16 24.48 0.28
CA LYS A 205 -109.13 25.19 1.15
C LYS A 205 -109.74 26.40 0.44
N LEU A 206 -108.92 27.18 -0.27
CA LEU A 206 -109.38 28.35 -1.04
C LEU A 206 -110.32 27.93 -2.16
N LYS A 207 -109.99 26.89 -2.93
CA LYS A 207 -110.89 26.30 -3.94
C LYS A 207 -112.22 25.86 -3.35
N ARG A 208 -112.21 25.11 -2.24
CA ARG A 208 -113.46 24.74 -1.54
C ARG A 208 -114.27 25.94 -1.08
N ARG A 209 -113.61 27.00 -0.57
CA ARG A 209 -114.28 28.24 -0.17
C ARG A 209 -114.84 28.99 -1.39
N GLN A 210 -114.12 29.00 -2.50
CA GLN A 210 -114.58 29.55 -3.76
C GLN A 210 -115.81 28.80 -4.27
N ASP A 211 -115.79 27.46 -4.30
CA ASP A 211 -116.94 26.64 -4.70
C ASP A 211 -118.17 26.92 -3.83
N GLN A 212 -117.96 27.07 -2.50
CA GLN A 212 -119.01 27.47 -1.57
C GLN A 212 -119.58 28.87 -1.88
N LEU A 213 -118.72 29.86 -2.14
CA LEU A 213 -119.14 31.21 -2.49
C LEU A 213 -119.90 31.26 -3.82
N ILE A 214 -119.46 30.51 -4.82
CA ILE A 214 -120.14 30.37 -6.12
C ILE A 214 -121.52 29.73 -5.92
N SER A 215 -121.60 28.64 -5.14
CA SER A 215 -122.89 27.99 -4.82
C SER A 215 -123.85 28.88 -4.01
N GLY A 216 -123.30 29.82 -3.24
CA GLY A 216 -124.04 30.82 -2.47
C GLY A 216 -124.43 32.09 -3.24
N GLY A 217 -124.14 32.17 -4.55
CA GLY A 217 -124.58 33.27 -5.43
C GLY A 217 -123.53 34.34 -5.76
N ALA A 218 -122.25 34.15 -5.41
CA ALA A 218 -121.17 35.04 -5.82
C ALA A 218 -120.69 34.73 -7.26
N LYS A 219 -120.48 35.76 -8.09
CA LYS A 219 -119.90 35.58 -9.44
C LYS A 219 -118.38 35.38 -9.34
N PRO A 220 -117.78 34.45 -10.11
CA PRO A 220 -116.35 34.26 -10.13
C PRO A 220 -115.67 35.33 -10.99
N ASP A 221 -114.93 36.24 -10.34
CA ASP A 221 -113.98 37.12 -11.03
C ASP A 221 -112.61 36.45 -10.99
N TYR A 222 -112.31 35.64 -12.00
CA TYR A 222 -110.94 35.28 -12.35
C TYR A 222 -110.79 35.43 -13.86
N GLU A 223 -110.13 36.52 -14.27
CA GLU A 223 -109.40 36.55 -15.52
C GLU A 223 -108.35 35.43 -15.48
N THR A 224 -108.46 34.53 -16.46
CA THR A 224 -107.39 33.76 -17.10
C THR A 224 -106.14 33.48 -16.25
N ASP A 225 -105.92 32.20 -15.95
CA ASP A 225 -104.60 31.65 -15.64
C ASP A 225 -103.53 32.35 -16.50
N PRO A 226 -102.49 32.98 -15.93
CA PRO A 226 -101.34 33.33 -16.72
C PRO A 226 -100.72 32.02 -17.22
N GLU A 227 -100.76 31.87 -18.54
CA GLU A 227 -100.05 30.85 -19.32
C GLU A 227 -98.68 30.57 -18.71
N PRO A 228 -98.26 29.30 -18.56
CA PRO A 228 -96.89 29.02 -18.12
C PRO A 228 -95.93 29.72 -19.10
N PRO A 229 -94.87 30.39 -18.62
CA PRO A 229 -93.93 31.04 -19.51
C PRO A 229 -93.36 30.00 -20.49
N SER A 230 -93.60 30.28 -21.77
CA SER A 230 -93.04 29.60 -22.93
C SER A 230 -91.55 29.31 -22.72
N ALA A 231 -91.15 28.06 -22.95
CA ALA A 231 -89.77 27.58 -22.91
C ALA A 231 -88.95 28.07 -24.13
N ALA A 232 -88.94 29.36 -24.40
CA ALA A 232 -88.25 29.96 -25.53
C ALA A 232 -87.69 31.34 -25.17
N ALA A 233 -86.67 31.37 -24.31
CA ALA A 233 -85.61 32.40 -24.27
C ALA A 233 -84.72 32.20 -23.03
N ALA A 234 -83.81 31.25 -23.09
CA ALA A 234 -82.56 31.31 -22.32
C ALA A 234 -81.45 30.84 -23.27
N ASN A 235 -80.82 31.85 -23.85
CA ASN A 235 -79.68 31.85 -24.75
C ASN A 235 -78.62 30.78 -24.35
N SER A 236 -78.00 30.06 -25.28
CA SER A 236 -77.06 30.58 -26.29
C SER A 236 -76.13 31.65 -25.75
N ASP A 237 -75.33 31.34 -24.72
CA ASP A 237 -74.03 31.96 -24.58
C ASP A 237 -73.08 31.11 -23.70
N SER A 238 -71.79 31.13 -24.03
CA SER A 238 -70.66 30.39 -23.42
C SER A 238 -70.30 29.05 -24.09
N ALA A 239 -69.92 29.15 -25.36
CA ALA A 239 -68.80 28.37 -25.88
C ALA A 239 -67.53 29.23 -25.72
N GLU A 240 -66.69 28.88 -24.75
CA GLU A 240 -65.22 29.01 -24.77
C GLU A 240 -64.61 28.18 -23.62
#